data_AF-X1MCW4-F1
#
_entry.id   AF-X1MCW4-F1
#
_cell.length_a   1.000
_cell.length_b   1.000
_cell.length_c   1.000
_cell.angle_alpha   90.00
_cell.angle_beta   90.00
_cell.angle_gamma   90.00
#
_symmetry.space_group_name_H-M   'P 1'
#
loop_
_entity.id
_entity.type
_entity.pdbx_description
1 polymer ?
#
loop_
_entity_poly.entity_id
_entity_poly.type
_entity_poly.pdbx_seq_one_letter_code
_entity_poly.pdbx_strand_id
1 'polypeptide(L)'
;MTKKQLKEPQVIQTLDTDYKKDEKEEASDILQLLYLIKRAQRPYLGITKLQKLTFLTELEQQKKSIKGFNFLFYRWNYGAYSRDLQELCGMLLQFGLIKKPHKINKKGRDYIKKIFQNNKEKCRYN
;
A
#
# COMPACT_ATOMS: atom_id res chain seq x y z
N MET A 1 -15.11 36.93 -1.17
CA MET A 1 -14.54 35.57 -1.35
C MET A 1 -14.60 34.84 -0.03
N THR A 2 -15.62 34.00 0.17
CA THR A 2 -15.84 33.26 1.42
C THR A 2 -14.84 32.10 1.48
N LYS A 3 -13.93 32.11 2.46
CA LYS A 3 -13.04 30.98 2.75
C LYS A 3 -13.94 29.78 3.08
N LYS A 4 -14.09 28.83 2.17
CA LYS A 4 -14.68 27.52 2.48
C LYS A 4 -13.80 26.88 3.55
N GLN A 5 -14.28 26.84 4.78
CA GLN A 5 -13.67 26.01 5.82
C GLN A 5 -13.64 24.57 5.28
N LEU A 6 -12.44 24.02 5.11
CA LEU A 6 -12.29 22.60 4.84
C LEU A 6 -12.80 21.85 6.06
N LYS A 7 -13.89 21.10 5.91
CA LYS A 7 -14.34 20.16 6.94
C LYS A 7 -13.22 19.17 7.23
N GLU A 8 -12.96 18.94 8.51
CA GLU A 8 -11.98 17.97 8.97
C GLU A 8 -12.31 16.57 8.40
N PRO A 9 -11.29 15.81 7.96
CA PRO A 9 -11.51 14.51 7.36
C PRO A 9 -12.10 13.53 8.38
N GLN A 10 -13.19 12.88 8.00
CA GLN A 10 -13.81 11.84 8.83
C GLN A 10 -13.01 10.54 8.68
N VAL A 11 -12.54 9.98 9.80
CA VAL A 11 -11.81 8.70 9.82
C VAL A 11 -12.76 7.58 9.35
N ILE A 12 -12.33 6.75 8.39
CA ILE A 12 -13.17 5.66 7.83
C ILE A 12 -12.93 4.36 8.58
N GLN A 13 -11.71 4.13 9.05
CA GLN A 13 -11.34 2.98 9.87
C GLN A 13 -10.48 3.47 11.02
N THR A 14 -10.91 3.23 12.25
CA THR A 14 -10.16 3.43 13.48
C THR A 14 -9.49 2.11 13.84
N LEU A 15 -8.18 2.04 13.69
CA LEU A 15 -7.34 1.28 14.60
C LEU A 15 -6.42 2.31 15.25
N ASP A 16 -6.29 2.20 16.56
CA ASP A 16 -5.75 3.18 17.50
C ASP A 16 -4.61 4.03 16.91
N THR A 17 -4.72 5.35 17.04
CA THR A 17 -3.78 6.32 16.45
C THR A 17 -2.34 6.21 16.99
N ASP A 18 -2.12 5.35 17.99
CA ASP A 18 -0.83 5.03 18.61
C ASP A 18 -0.35 3.60 18.29
N TYR A 19 -0.97 2.91 17.32
CA TYR A 19 -0.59 1.55 16.95
C TYR A 19 0.80 1.51 16.31
N LYS A 20 1.79 1.06 17.09
CA LYS A 20 3.13 0.75 16.59
C LYS A 20 3.07 -0.56 15.80
N LYS A 21 3.28 -0.48 14.48
CA LYS A 21 3.38 -1.66 13.62
C LYS A 21 4.53 -2.56 14.04
N ASP A 22 4.29 -3.86 14.01
CA ASP A 22 5.34 -4.87 14.09
C ASP A 22 6.17 -4.87 12.78
N GLU A 23 7.46 -5.18 12.87
CA GLU A 23 8.37 -5.26 11.71
C GLU A 23 7.85 -6.23 10.65
N LYS A 24 7.18 -7.31 11.08
CA LYS A 24 6.55 -8.28 10.18
C LYS A 24 5.40 -7.68 9.39
N GLU A 25 4.64 -6.77 10.00
CA GLU A 25 3.52 -6.10 9.35
C GLU A 25 4.01 -5.06 8.35
N GLU A 26 5.05 -4.30 8.71
CA GLU A 26 5.70 -3.39 7.78
C GLU A 26 6.29 -4.14 6.57
N ALA A 27 6.98 -5.26 6.80
CA ALA A 27 7.51 -6.10 5.73
C ALA A 27 6.39 -6.66 4.82
N SER A 28 5.26 -7.05 5.42
CA SER A 28 4.08 -7.52 4.69
C SER A 28 3.49 -6.40 3.83
N ASP A 29 3.27 -5.21 4.39
CA ASP A 29 2.74 -4.04 3.69
C ASP A 29 3.63 -3.64 2.50
N ILE A 30 4.96 -3.62 2.71
CA ILE A 30 5.96 -3.36 1.66
C ILE A 30 5.82 -4.36 0.51
N LEU A 31 5.77 -5.66 0.82
CA LEU A 31 5.72 -6.71 -0.19
C LEU A 31 4.39 -6.69 -0.95
N GLN A 32 3.28 -6.55 -0.23
CA GLN A 32 1.93 -6.46 -0.82
C GLN A 32 1.82 -5.24 -1.72
N LEU A 33 2.32 -4.07 -1.30
CA LEU A 33 2.28 -2.85 -2.09
C LEU A 33 3.14 -2.96 -3.37
N LEU A 34 4.36 -3.48 -3.25
CA LEU A 34 5.23 -3.72 -4.40
C LEU A 34 4.59 -4.69 -5.40
N TYR A 35 3.96 -5.76 -4.91
CA TYR A 35 3.22 -6.70 -5.74
C TYR A 35 2.00 -6.05 -6.41
N LEU A 36 1.24 -5.24 -5.66
CA LEU A 36 0.08 -4.51 -6.17
C LEU A 36 0.49 -3.54 -7.29
N ILE A 37 1.55 -2.75 -7.08
CA ILE A 37 2.10 -1.83 -8.10
C ILE A 37 2.61 -2.60 -9.32
N LYS A 38 3.23 -3.78 -9.14
CA LYS A 38 3.65 -4.64 -10.25
C LYS A 38 2.45 -5.14 -11.07
N ARG A 39 1.34 -5.48 -10.42
CA ARG A 39 0.13 -6.02 -11.06
C ARG A 39 -0.78 -4.97 -11.66
N ALA A 40 -0.81 -3.76 -11.09
CA ALA A 40 -1.60 -2.66 -11.59
C ALA A 40 -1.13 -2.29 -13.02
N GLN A 41 -1.89 -2.72 -14.04
CA GLN A 41 -1.64 -2.33 -15.44
C GLN A 41 -2.11 -0.89 -15.71
N ARG A 42 -1.63 -0.30 -16.81
CA ARG A 42 -1.56 1.16 -17.08
C ARG A 42 -2.85 1.84 -17.63
N PRO A 43 -4.01 1.71 -16.99
CA PRO A 43 -4.86 2.92 -16.93
C PRO A 43 -4.97 3.54 -15.52
N TYR A 44 -4.46 2.87 -14.49
CA TYR A 44 -4.65 3.27 -13.09
C TYR A 44 -3.46 4.03 -12.48
N LEU A 45 -2.96 5.06 -13.17
CA LEU A 45 -1.74 5.78 -12.76
C LEU A 45 -2.05 7.05 -11.95
N GLY A 46 -1.39 7.20 -10.79
CA GLY A 46 -1.47 8.38 -9.90
C GLY A 46 -1.52 7.99 -8.42
N ILE A 47 -0.99 8.83 -7.52
CA ILE A 47 -0.99 8.54 -6.07
C ILE A 47 -2.42 8.37 -5.54
N THR A 48 -3.36 9.21 -5.96
CA THR A 48 -4.78 9.10 -5.56
C THR A 48 -5.44 7.81 -6.03
N LYS A 49 -5.10 7.33 -7.23
CA LYS A 49 -5.63 6.06 -7.74
C LYS A 49 -5.01 4.88 -6.99
N LEU A 50 -3.73 4.96 -6.64
CA LEU A 50 -3.07 3.96 -5.80
C LEU A 50 -3.72 3.88 -4.41
N GLN A 51 -3.98 5.03 -3.78
CA GLN A 51 -4.69 5.11 -2.49
C GLN A 51 -6.05 4.38 -2.54
N LYS A 52 -6.85 4.65 -3.57
CA LYS A 52 -8.13 3.97 -3.80
C LYS A 52 -7.96 2.47 -4.07
N LEU A 53 -6.98 2.09 -4.89
CA LEU A 53 -6.73 0.70 -5.24
C LEU A 53 -6.30 -0.12 -4.01
N THR A 54 -5.43 0.43 -3.18
CA THR A 54 -4.99 -0.21 -1.93
C THR A 54 -6.17 -0.39 -0.98
N PHE A 55 -6.98 0.65 -0.77
CA PHE A 55 -8.19 0.56 0.06
C PHE A 55 -9.18 -0.50 -0.45
N LEU A 56 -9.43 -0.55 -1.76
CA LEU A 56 -10.29 -1.58 -2.36
C LEU A 56 -9.70 -2.99 -2.22
N THR A 57 -8.38 -3.11 -2.33
CA THR A 57 -7.70 -4.40 -2.18
C THR A 57 -7.82 -4.90 -0.75
N GLU A 58 -7.61 -4.04 0.24
CA GLU A 58 -7.79 -4.35 1.66
C GLU A 58 -9.23 -4.77 1.96
N LEU A 59 -10.22 -4.04 1.44
CA LEU A 59 -11.63 -4.39 1.56
C LEU A 59 -11.94 -5.79 1.00
N GLU A 60 -11.39 -6.12 -0.18
CA GLU A 60 -11.55 -7.44 -0.80
C GLU A 60 -10.80 -8.55 -0.03
N GLN A 61 -9.66 -8.25 0.58
CA GLN A 61 -8.92 -9.18 1.44
C GLN A 61 -9.71 -9.46 2.73
N GLN A 62 -10.27 -8.43 3.35
CA GLN A 62 -11.09 -8.54 4.55
C GLN A 62 -12.34 -9.40 4.30
N LYS A 63 -13.02 -9.22 3.17
CA LYS A 63 -14.16 -10.07 2.76
C LYS A 63 -13.79 -11.56 2.64
N LYS A 64 -12.52 -11.87 2.39
CA LYS A 64 -12.00 -13.23 2.22
C LYS A 64 -11.28 -13.76 3.48
N SER A 65 -11.32 -13.02 4.59
CA SER A 65 -10.57 -13.35 5.81
C SER A 65 -9.06 -13.52 5.57
N ILE A 66 -8.51 -12.81 4.58
CA ILE A 66 -7.08 -12.74 4.30
C ILE A 66 -6.53 -11.49 4.99
N LYS A 67 -5.38 -11.61 5.67
CA LYS A 67 -4.72 -10.43 6.27
C LYS A 67 -4.41 -9.41 5.16
N GLY A 68 -4.98 -8.22 5.30
CA GLY A 68 -4.86 -7.13 4.35
C GLY A 68 -3.62 -6.27 4.57
N PHE A 69 -3.68 -5.06 4.05
CA PHE A 69 -2.80 -3.97 4.45
C PHE A 69 -3.08 -3.56 5.90
N ASN A 70 -2.13 -2.87 6.52
CA ASN A 70 -2.31 -2.29 7.86
C ASN A 70 -2.29 -0.76 7.77
N PHE A 71 -3.01 -0.16 6.81
CA PHE A 71 -2.94 1.28 6.57
C PHE A 71 -4.13 2.00 7.22
N LEU A 72 -3.85 3.15 7.84
CA LEU A 72 -4.91 3.99 8.35
C LEU A 72 -5.51 4.85 7.23
N PHE A 73 -6.79 4.64 6.91
CA PHE A 73 -7.51 5.36 5.86
C PHE A 73 -8.48 6.42 6.40
N TYR A 74 -8.36 7.63 5.85
CA TYR A 74 -9.19 8.80 6.11
C TYR A 74 -10.10 9.13 4.93
N ARG A 75 -11.31 9.63 5.20
CA ARG A 75 -12.21 10.15 4.16
C ARG A 75 -11.84 11.59 3.84
N TRP A 76 -11.33 11.80 2.64
CA TRP A 76 -11.10 13.12 2.09
C TRP A 76 -12.10 13.40 0.96
N ASN A 77 -12.19 14.66 0.54
CA ASN A 77 -13.10 15.11 -0.53
C ASN A 77 -12.96 14.32 -1.85
N TYR A 78 -11.78 13.71 -2.09
CA TYR A 78 -11.47 12.98 -3.32
C TYR A 78 -11.38 11.45 -3.16
N GLY A 79 -11.66 10.92 -1.96
CA GLY A 79 -11.69 9.48 -1.66
C GLY A 79 -10.86 9.10 -0.44
N ALA A 80 -10.62 7.80 -0.29
CA ALA A 80 -9.76 7.26 0.77
C ALA A 80 -8.32 7.76 0.60
N TYR A 81 -7.71 8.15 1.71
CA TYR A 81 -6.33 8.61 1.79
C TYR A 81 -5.67 8.00 3.02
N SER A 82 -4.46 7.48 2.87
CA SER A 82 -3.61 7.03 3.96
C SER A 82 -2.26 7.76 3.91
N ARG A 83 -1.85 8.31 5.05
CA ARG A 83 -0.52 8.92 5.22
C ARG A 83 0.56 7.84 5.15
N ASP A 84 0.36 6.72 5.83
CA ASP A 84 1.28 5.58 5.86
C ASP A 84 1.61 5.09 4.45
N LEU A 85 0.59 4.98 3.58
CA LEU A 85 0.79 4.57 2.19
C LEU A 85 1.61 5.60 1.40
N GLN A 86 1.42 6.89 1.67
CA GLN A 86 2.21 7.95 1.04
C GLN A 86 3.68 7.91 1.50
N GLU A 87 3.92 7.76 2.80
CA GLU A 87 5.26 7.63 3.38
C GLU A 87 5.97 6.39 2.85
N LEU A 88 5.28 5.25 2.81
CA LEU A 88 5.81 4.02 2.28
C LEU A 88 6.14 4.14 0.78
N CYS A 89 5.31 4.82 -0.02
CA CYS A 89 5.67 5.13 -1.40
C CYS A 89 6.94 5.99 -1.50
N GLY A 90 7.10 6.97 -0.61
CA GLY A 90 8.31 7.79 -0.50
C GLY A 90 9.55 6.94 -0.21
N MET A 91 9.45 6.03 0.76
CA MET A 91 10.51 5.09 1.12
C MET A 91 10.88 4.17 -0.07
N LEU A 92 9.89 3.60 -0.77
CA LEU A 92 10.13 2.76 -1.94
C LEU A 92 10.80 3.52 -3.10
N LEU A 93 10.50 4.82 -3.25
CA LEU A 93 11.18 5.71 -4.21
C LEU A 93 12.64 5.93 -3.80
N GLN A 94 12.90 6.24 -2.53
CA GLN A 94 14.25 6.44 -2.00
C GLN A 94 15.13 5.20 -2.20
N PHE A 95 14.60 3.99 -1.95
CA PHE A 95 15.33 2.74 -2.18
C PHE A 95 15.45 2.33 -3.66
N GLY A 96 14.84 3.09 -4.58
CA GLY A 96 14.87 2.85 -6.01
C GLY A 96 14.09 1.62 -6.46
N LEU A 97 13.16 1.12 -5.63
CA LEU A 97 12.32 -0.03 -5.94
C LEU A 97 11.19 0.36 -6.90
N ILE A 98 10.74 1.62 -6.84
CA ILE A 98 9.77 2.21 -7.77
C ILE A 98 10.34 3.48 -8.41
N LYS A 99 9.87 3.84 -9.61
CA LYS A 99 10.25 5.06 -10.35
C LYS A 99 9.29 6.22 -10.08
N LYS A 100 8.02 5.88 -9.82
CA LYS A 100 6.91 6.76 -9.45
C LYS A 100 6.04 5.95 -8.49
N PRO A 101 5.17 6.57 -7.68
CA PRO A 101 4.29 5.84 -6.74
C PRO A 101 3.56 4.66 -7.38
N HIS A 102 3.23 4.76 -8.66
CA HIS A 102 2.48 3.75 -9.42
C HIS A 102 3.33 2.98 -10.45
N LYS A 103 4.67 3.01 -10.37
CA LYS A 103 5.53 2.39 -11.41
C LYS A 103 6.74 1.70 -10.81
N ILE A 104 6.74 0.37 -10.85
CA ILE A 104 7.86 -0.45 -10.36
C ILE A 104 9.12 -0.33 -11.23
N ASN A 105 10.29 -0.33 -10.58
CA ASN A 105 11.60 -0.33 -11.23
C ASN A 105 12.12 -1.76 -11.49
N LYS A 106 13.20 -1.92 -12.26
CA LYS A 106 13.87 -3.22 -12.47
C LYS A 106 14.30 -3.84 -11.13
N LYS A 107 14.96 -3.05 -10.28
CA LYS A 107 15.37 -3.44 -8.91
C LYS A 107 14.19 -3.98 -8.09
N GLY A 108 13.05 -3.29 -8.10
CA GLY A 108 11.84 -3.74 -7.41
C GLY A 108 11.28 -5.05 -7.98
N ARG A 109 11.27 -5.22 -9.30
CA ARG A 109 10.85 -6.49 -9.94
C ARG A 109 11.75 -7.65 -9.55
N ASP A 110 13.06 -7.42 -9.54
CA ASP A 110 14.05 -8.44 -9.19
C ASP A 110 13.96 -8.80 -7.71
N TYR A 111 13.73 -7.82 -6.84
CA TYR A 111 13.47 -8.04 -5.41
C TYR A 111 12.26 -8.96 -5.18
N ILE A 112 11.13 -8.65 -5.82
CA ILE A 112 9.93 -9.50 -5.75
C ILE A 112 10.24 -10.93 -6.23
N LYS A 113 10.94 -11.09 -7.36
CA LYS A 113 11.31 -12.42 -7.89
C LYS A 113 12.14 -13.22 -6.90
N LYS A 114 13.14 -12.60 -6.27
CA LYS A 114 13.99 -13.26 -5.26
C LYS A 114 13.17 -13.78 -4.08
N ILE A 115 12.24 -12.96 -3.55
CA ILE A 115 11.36 -13.37 -2.45
C ILE A 115 10.52 -14.58 -2.83
N PHE A 116 9.87 -14.56 -4.00
CA PHE A 116 9.04 -15.68 -4.44
C PHE A 116 9.84 -16.95 -4.71
N GLN A 117 11.07 -16.84 -5.20
CA GLN A 117 11.95 -17.99 -5.43
C GLN A 117 12.36 -18.64 -4.10
N ASN A 118 12.82 -17.83 -3.13
CA ASN A 118 13.23 -18.31 -1.81
C ASN A 118 12.07 -18.98 -1.07
N ASN A 119 10.84 -18.47 -1.22
CA ASN A 119 9.66 -19.07 -0.59
C ASN A 119 9.26 -20.39 -1.26
N LYS A 120 9.39 -20.52 -2.59
CA LYS A 120 9.15 -21.80 -3.28
C LYS A 120 10.13 -22.88 -2.83
N GLU A 121 11.39 -22.52 -2.60
CA GLU A 121 12.40 -23.45 -2.11
C GLU A 121 12.07 -23.89 -0.68
N LYS A 122 11.70 -22.96 0.21
CA LYS A 122 11.27 -23.30 1.58
C LYS A 122 10.03 -24.21 1.63
N CYS A 123 9.04 -23.99 0.75
CA CYS A 123 7.84 -24.84 0.68
C CYS A 123 8.09 -26.24 0.09
N ARG A 124 9.26 -26.51 -0.49
CA ARG A 124 9.63 -27.84 -1.00
C ARG A 124 10.32 -28.73 0.05
N TYR A 125 10.68 -28.17 1.19
CA TYR A 125 11.37 -28.87 2.30
C TYR A 125 10.50 -29.03 3.56
N ASN A 126 9.19 -28.76 3.46
CA ASN A 126 8.20 -28.98 4.51
C ASN A 126 7.15 -29.98 4.05
#